data_AF-A0A2L0R124-F1
#
_entry.id   AF-A0A2L0R124-F1
#
_cell.length_a   1.000
_cell.length_b   1.000
_cell.length_c   1.000
_cell.angle_alpha   90.00
_cell.angle_beta   90.00
_cell.angle_gamma   90.00
#
_symmetry.space_group_name_H-M   'P 1'
#
loop_
_entity.id
_entity.type
_entity.pdbx_description
1 polymer ?
#
loop_
_entity_poly.entity_id
_entity_poly.type
_entity_poly.pdbx_seq_one_letter_code
_entity_poly.pdbx_strand_id
1 'polypeptide(L)'
;MGNTGTLFGWAFGDPAREGEKAYVKGLQNEALGNARETAKAKGVAVVPDSQVFTVLSADDSLVELENAPGKLVVRCTVHVEGPGAEKLRAEGPMNG
;
A
#
# COMPACT_ATOMS: atom_id res chain seq x y z
N MET A 1 14.19 -9.27 19.64
CA MET A 1 13.85 -8.76 18.30
C MET A 1 12.47 -9.28 17.98
N GLY A 2 11.46 -8.41 17.99
CA GLY A 2 10.06 -8.79 17.84
C GLY A 2 9.78 -9.33 16.45
N ASN A 3 8.86 -10.28 16.36
CA ASN A 3 8.40 -10.87 15.11
C ASN A 3 7.74 -9.79 14.23
N THR A 4 8.46 -9.30 13.22
CA THR A 4 7.95 -8.29 12.28
C THR A 4 7.64 -8.92 10.92
N GLY A 5 6.56 -8.45 10.30
CA GLY A 5 6.20 -8.73 8.91
C GLY A 5 5.96 -7.46 8.12
N THR A 6 5.45 -7.61 6.89
CA THR A 6 5.15 -6.48 6.01
C THR A 6 3.76 -6.65 5.40
N LEU A 7 3.01 -5.54 5.26
CA LEU A 7 1.72 -5.49 4.56
C LEU A 7 1.69 -4.37 3.52
N PHE A 8 0.82 -4.54 2.54
CA PHE A 8 0.48 -3.50 1.57
C PHE A 8 -0.92 -2.94 1.83
N GLY A 9 -1.06 -1.63 1.67
CA GLY A 9 -2.34 -0.97 1.43
C GLY A 9 -2.28 -0.24 0.10
N TRP A 10 -3.42 -0.13 -0.56
CA TRP A 10 -3.52 0.42 -1.91
C TRP A 10 -4.61 1.47 -1.95
N ALA A 11 -4.39 2.53 -2.72
CA ALA A 11 -5.41 3.49 -3.10
C ALA A 11 -5.31 3.77 -4.59
N PHE A 12 -6.46 4.03 -5.22
CA PHE A 12 -6.57 4.21 -6.66
C PHE A 12 -7.17 5.58 -6.94
N GLY A 13 -6.61 6.27 -7.92
CA GLY A 13 -6.98 7.63 -8.25
C GLY A 13 -6.99 7.91 -9.74
N ASP A 14 -7.30 9.16 -10.04
CA ASP A 14 -7.29 9.72 -11.38
C ASP A 14 -5.86 10.14 -11.76
N PRO A 15 -5.26 9.55 -12.81
CA PRO A 15 -3.92 9.93 -13.27
C PRO A 15 -3.85 11.39 -13.74
N ALA A 16 -4.94 11.98 -14.23
CA ALA A 16 -4.96 13.38 -14.63
C ALA A 16 -4.64 14.36 -13.47
N ARG A 17 -4.72 13.87 -12.23
CA ARG A 17 -4.51 14.65 -11.00
C ARG A 17 -3.22 14.29 -10.28
N GLU A 18 -2.32 13.51 -10.89
CA GLU A 18 -1.07 13.08 -10.26
C GLU A 18 -0.14 14.25 -9.88
N GLY A 19 -0.20 15.36 -10.62
CA GLY A 19 0.55 16.58 -10.31
C GLY A 19 0.01 17.35 -9.10
N GLU A 20 -1.22 17.05 -8.65
CA GLU A 20 -1.84 17.71 -7.50
C GLU A 20 -1.33 17.08 -6.19
N LYS A 21 -0.32 17.71 -5.57
CA LYS A 21 0.29 17.21 -4.31
C LYS A 21 -0.72 16.88 -3.21
N ALA A 22 -1.76 17.70 -3.07
CA ALA A 22 -2.82 17.49 -2.06
C ALA A 22 -3.66 16.25 -2.37
N TYR A 23 -3.96 15.99 -3.65
CA TYR A 23 -4.69 14.81 -4.10
C TYR A 23 -3.88 13.54 -3.84
N VAL A 24 -2.61 13.52 -4.27
CA VAL A 24 -1.70 12.39 -4.02
C VAL A 24 -1.53 12.14 -2.52
N LYS A 25 -1.44 13.19 -1.71
CA LYS A 25 -1.39 13.05 -0.25
C LYS A 25 -2.66 12.41 0.33
N GLY A 26 -3.82 12.73 -0.23
CA GLY A 26 -5.09 12.07 0.09
C GLY A 26 -5.04 10.56 -0.17
N LEU A 27 -4.57 10.16 -1.37
CA LEU A 27 -4.41 8.75 -1.73
C LEU A 27 -3.37 8.03 -0.85
N GLN A 28 -2.29 8.69 -0.46
CA GLN A 28 -1.34 8.14 0.51
C GLN A 28 -1.99 7.86 1.87
N ASN A 29 -2.79 8.81 2.37
CA ASN A 29 -3.51 8.63 3.63
C ASN A 29 -4.52 7.48 3.54
N GLU A 30 -5.22 7.34 2.41
CA GLU A 30 -6.14 6.24 2.13
C GLU A 30 -5.41 4.90 2.06
N ALA A 31 -4.31 4.80 1.32
CA ALA A 31 -3.51 3.59 1.22
C ALA A 31 -2.96 3.16 2.60
N LEU A 32 -2.55 4.11 3.45
CA LEU A 32 -2.17 3.83 4.84
C LEU A 32 -3.37 3.37 5.69
N GLY A 33 -4.54 3.97 5.50
CA GLY A 33 -5.79 3.52 6.12
C GLY A 33 -6.09 2.05 5.79
N ASN A 34 -6.04 1.69 4.51
CA ASN A 34 -6.28 0.34 4.03
C ASN A 34 -5.27 -0.68 4.58
N ALA A 35 -3.99 -0.29 4.69
CA ALA A 35 -2.97 -1.12 5.34
C ALA A 35 -3.28 -1.36 6.83
N ARG A 36 -3.74 -0.33 7.55
CA ARG A 36 -4.12 -0.42 8.97
C ARG A 36 -5.36 -1.28 9.19
N GLU A 37 -6.36 -1.15 8.32
CA GLU A 37 -7.56 -2.00 8.36
C GLU A 37 -7.20 -3.47 8.11
N THR A 38 -6.33 -3.73 7.14
CA THR A 38 -5.84 -5.08 6.84
C THR A 38 -5.04 -5.66 8.01
N ALA A 39 -4.16 -4.86 8.64
CA ALA A 39 -3.42 -5.26 9.83
C ALA A 39 -4.38 -5.65 10.97
N LYS A 40 -5.38 -4.79 11.24
CA LYS A 40 -6.42 -5.03 12.26
C LYS A 40 -7.20 -6.31 11.98
N ALA A 41 -7.61 -6.55 10.73
CA ALA A 41 -8.31 -7.77 10.33
C ALA A 41 -7.46 -9.04 10.53
N LYS A 42 -6.13 -8.91 10.41
CA LYS A 42 -5.16 -9.98 10.64
C LYS A 42 -4.72 -10.11 12.11
N GLY A 43 -5.25 -9.29 13.01
CA GLY A 43 -4.91 -9.31 14.44
C GLY A 43 -3.49 -8.81 14.76
N VAL A 44 -2.87 -8.06 13.85
CA VAL A 44 -1.54 -7.46 14.02
C VAL A 44 -1.64 -5.93 14.06
N ALA A 45 -0.63 -5.28 14.60
CA ALA A 45 -0.51 -3.82 14.64
C ALA A 45 0.45 -3.33 13.56
N VAL A 46 0.21 -2.14 13.03
CA VAL A 46 1.17 -1.44 12.17
C VAL A 46 2.22 -0.78 13.06
N VAL A 47 3.50 -0.99 12.73
CA VAL A 47 4.61 -0.29 13.39
C VAL A 47 4.51 1.20 13.05
N PRO A 48 4.46 2.10 14.03
CA PRO A 48 4.38 3.54 13.79
C PRO A 48 5.48 4.05 12.86
N ASP A 49 5.14 4.98 11.98
CA ASP A 49 6.05 5.65 11.04
C ASP A 49 6.84 4.74 10.09
N SER A 50 6.40 3.49 9.93
CA SER A 50 7.02 2.52 9.01
C SER A 50 6.55 2.63 7.55
N GLN A 51 5.59 3.52 7.27
CA GLN A 51 4.98 3.64 5.95
C GLN A 51 5.94 4.15 4.88
N VAL A 52 6.04 3.40 3.79
CA VAL A 52 6.74 3.79 2.56
C VAL A 52 5.73 3.82 1.42
N PHE A 53 5.66 4.94 0.71
CA PHE A 53 4.72 5.12 -0.40
C PHE A 53 5.41 4.96 -1.75
N THR A 54 4.76 4.25 -2.66
CA THR A 54 5.11 4.18 -4.07
C THR A 54 3.90 4.65 -4.87
N VAL A 55 4.09 5.66 -5.72
CA VAL A 55 3.07 6.13 -6.66
C VAL A 55 3.41 5.56 -8.03
N LEU A 56 2.45 4.88 -8.65
CA LEU A 56 2.56 4.28 -9.97
C LEU A 56 1.51 4.95 -10.85
N SER A 57 1.94 5.59 -11.93
CA SER A 57 1.04 6.11 -12.96
C SER A 57 1.09 5.23 -14.19
N ALA A 58 0.00 5.21 -14.97
CA ALA A 58 -0.08 4.41 -16.19
C ALA A 58 0.93 4.87 -17.26
N ASP A 59 1.34 6.13 -17.23
CA ASP A 59 2.24 6.71 -18.24
C ASP A 59 3.73 6.46 -17.96
N ASP A 60 4.10 6.14 -16.71
CA ASP A 60 5.51 6.08 -16.26
C ASP A 60 5.94 4.67 -15.80
N SER A 61 5.09 3.66 -16.01
CA SER A 61 5.23 2.32 -15.46
C SER A 61 5.21 1.24 -16.55
N LEU A 62 6.32 0.48 -16.67
CA LEU A 62 6.37 -0.81 -17.38
C LEU A 62 5.46 -1.89 -16.75
N VAL A 63 4.83 -1.60 -15.61
CA VAL A 63 3.82 -2.45 -15.01
C VAL A 63 2.49 -2.13 -15.68
N GLU A 64 2.06 -2.98 -16.61
CA GLU A 64 0.64 -3.12 -16.89
C GLU A 64 -0.02 -3.52 -15.57
N LEU A 65 -0.71 -2.56 -14.93
CA LEU A 65 -1.60 -2.86 -13.84
C LEU A 65 -2.77 -3.64 -14.44
N GLU A 66 -2.65 -4.96 -14.57
CA GLU A 66 -3.70 -5.86 -15.09
C GLU A 66 -5.06 -5.61 -14.38
N ASN A 67 -5.02 -5.12 -13.15
CA ASN A 67 -6.19 -4.83 -12.31
C ASN A 67 -6.61 -3.34 -12.26
N ALA A 68 -5.88 -2.41 -12.90
CA ALA A 68 -6.23 -0.99 -12.90
C ALA A 68 -5.64 -0.21 -14.11
N PRO A 69 -5.98 -0.59 -15.35
CA PRO A 69 -5.51 0.13 -16.53
C PRO A 69 -5.98 1.60 -16.48
N GLY A 70 -5.06 2.55 -16.70
CA GLY A 70 -5.36 3.98 -16.72
C GLY A 70 -5.68 4.59 -15.35
N LYS A 71 -5.18 4.02 -14.25
CA LYS A 71 -5.33 4.58 -12.90
C LYS A 71 -4.00 5.03 -12.32
N LEU A 72 -4.07 6.08 -11.51
CA LEU A 72 -3.01 6.40 -10.55
C LEU A 72 -3.11 5.42 -9.38
N VAL A 73 -2.04 4.74 -9.03
CA VAL A 73 -2.02 3.76 -7.94
C VAL A 73 -1.02 4.21 -6.88
N VAL A 74 -1.48 4.32 -5.64
CA VAL A 74 -0.62 4.54 -4.48
C VAL A 74 -0.54 3.26 -3.67
N ARG A 75 0.64 2.66 -3.64
CA ARG A 75 0.98 1.56 -2.73
C ARG A 75 1.60 2.11 -1.46
N CYS A 76 1.07 1.72 -0.32
CA CYS A 76 1.67 1.92 1.00
C CYS A 76 2.22 0.59 1.50
N THR A 77 3.51 0.54 1.81
CA THR A 77 4.16 -0.60 2.46
C THR A 77 4.41 -0.26 3.91
N VAL A 78 3.95 -1.11 4.84
CA VAL A 78 4.14 -0.90 6.29
C VAL A 78 4.76 -2.13 6.94
N HIS A 79 5.53 -1.93 7.99
CA HIS A 79 5.89 -3.01 8.89
C HIS A 79 4.74 -3.29 9.86
N VAL A 80 4.57 -4.56 10.21
CA VAL A 80 3.59 -5.00 11.20
C VAL A 80 4.24 -5.84 12.29
N GLU A 81 3.65 -5.79 13.47
CA GLU A 81 4.09 -6.52 14.66
C GLU A 81 2.90 -7.15 15.38
N GLY A 82 3.19 -8.17 16.17
CA GLY A 82 2.19 -8.94 16.93
C GLY A 82 2.23 -10.42 16.59
N PRO A 83 1.35 -11.23 17.23
CA PRO A 83 1.32 -12.67 17.01
C PRO A 83 1.08 -13.03 15.55
N GLY A 84 1.97 -13.81 14.93
CA GLY A 84 1.85 -14.23 13.54
C GLY A 84 2.30 -13.19 12.51
N ALA A 85 2.77 -12.01 12.94
CA ALA A 85 3.30 -11.00 12.04
C ALA A 85 4.50 -11.50 11.24
N GLU A 86 5.35 -12.38 11.80
CA GLU A 86 6.50 -12.98 11.10
C GLU A 86 6.11 -13.81 9.87
N LYS A 87 4.85 -14.22 9.77
CA LYS A 87 4.30 -14.98 8.63
C LYS A 87 3.71 -14.08 7.56
N LEU A 88 3.53 -12.78 7.87
CA LEU A 88 3.00 -11.81 6.93
C LEU A 88 4.14 -11.27 6.08
N ARG A 89 4.14 -11.66 4.81
CA ARG A 89 5.04 -11.11 3.81
C ARG A 89 4.23 -10.28 2.83
N ALA A 90 4.76 -9.11 2.55
CA ALA A 90 4.28 -8.27 1.48
C ALA A 90 4.66 -8.93 0.15
N GLU A 91 3.85 -9.90 -0.28
CA GLU A 91 3.98 -10.49 -1.61
C GLU A 91 3.39 -9.48 -2.61
N GLY A 92 4.24 -9.02 -3.55
CA GLY A 92 3.78 -8.22 -4.69
C GLY A 92 2.71 -9.00 -5.47
N PRO A 93 1.94 -8.34 -6.36
CA PRO A 93 0.68 -8.86 -6.91
C PRO A 93 0.75 -10.36 -7.14
N MET A 94 0.17 -11.11 -6.20
CA MET A 94 0.03 -12.55 -6.30
C MET A 94 -1.11 -12.76 -7.27
N ASN A 95 -0.75 -13.26 -8.45
CA ASN A 95 -1.65 -13.78 -9.47
C ASN A 95 -2.88 -14.43 -8.84
N GLY A 96 -4.05 -13.99 -9.29
CA GLY A 96 -5.36 -14.55 -8.96
C GLY A 96 -6.41 -13.89 -9.80
#